data_AF-A0A3D1TRB6-F1
#
_entry.id   AF-A0A3D1TRB6-F1
#
_cell.length_a   1.000
_cell.length_b   1.000
_cell.length_c   1.000
_cell.angle_alpha   90.00
_cell.angle_beta   90.00
_cell.angle_gamma   90.00
#
_symmetry.space_group_name_H-M   'P 1'
#
loop_
_entity.id
_entity.type
_entity.pdbx_description
1 polymer ?
#
loop_
_entity_poly.entity_id
_entity_poly.type
_entity_poly.pdbx_seq_one_letter_code
_entity_poly.pdbx_strand_id
1 'polypeptide(L)'
;MGEEERRQILRMVSEGKLSPEEAAGLLEAVEDVSERRSGLTEGLEASKEVARHMRHGRGSRNRALIIHIKEGGDNKVNLRIPLSLARAAGKFIPRQAATYLQNYEIDLQQFLEDASEADGGTILEVKDGENRVLIAVE
;
A
#
# COMPACT_ATOMS: atom_id res chain seq x y z
N MET A 1 15.11 -14.62 -23.62
CA MET A 1 16.58 -14.43 -23.68
C MET A 1 17.29 -15.74 -23.99
N GLY A 2 16.99 -16.85 -23.28
CA GLY A 2 17.62 -18.17 -23.48
C GLY A 2 17.65 -18.76 -24.90
N GLU A 3 16.70 -18.40 -25.76
CA GLU A 3 16.59 -19.00 -27.11
C GLU A 3 17.66 -18.50 -28.09
N GLU A 4 18.12 -17.25 -27.93
CA GLU A 4 19.17 -16.65 -28.76
C GLU A 4 20.54 -17.26 -28.41
N GLU A 5 20.80 -17.42 -27.11
CA GLU A 5 22.03 -18.00 -26.57
C GLU A 5 22.17 -19.49 -26.94
N ARG A 6 21.06 -20.25 -26.91
CA ARG A 6 21.01 -21.64 -27.42
C ARG A 6 21.35 -21.73 -28.91
N ARG A 7 20.78 -20.85 -29.74
CA ARG A 7 21.10 -20.79 -31.18
C ARG A 7 22.58 -20.46 -31.43
N GLN A 8 23.15 -19.57 -30.63
CA GLN A 8 24.57 -19.23 -30.74
C GLN A 8 25.49 -20.40 -30.36
N ILE A 9 25.18 -21.16 -29.30
CA ILE A 9 25.95 -22.35 -28.91
C ILE A 9 25.92 -23.40 -30.01
N LEU A 10 24.74 -23.70 -30.56
CA LEU A 10 24.60 -24.66 -31.67
C LEU A 10 25.37 -24.23 -32.92
N ARG A 11 25.40 -22.92 -33.20
CA ARG A 11 26.22 -22.36 -34.28
C ARG A 11 27.71 -22.57 -34.04
N MET A 12 28.21 -22.36 -32.81
CA MET A 12 29.64 -22.58 -32.49
C MET A 12 30.06 -24.04 -32.61
N VAL A 13 29.16 -24.98 -32.30
CA VAL A 13 29.38 -26.43 -32.53
C VAL A 13 29.44 -26.72 -34.02
N SER A 14 28.52 -26.16 -34.82
CA SER A 14 28.53 -26.35 -36.28
C SER A 14 29.78 -25.78 -36.96
N GLU A 15 30.36 -24.72 -36.39
CA GLU A 15 31.61 -24.10 -36.85
C GLU A 15 32.86 -24.83 -36.32
N GLY A 16 32.70 -25.89 -35.52
CA GLY A 16 33.79 -26.69 -34.95
C GLY A 16 34.60 -25.98 -33.85
N LYS A 17 34.08 -24.85 -33.34
CA LYS A 17 34.74 -24.05 -32.29
C LYS A 17 34.50 -24.58 -30.88
N LEU A 18 33.61 -25.55 -30.74
CA LEU A 18 33.20 -26.13 -29.47
C LEU A 18 32.97 -27.63 -29.65
N SER A 19 33.39 -28.46 -28.71
CA SER A 19 33.08 -29.89 -28.75
C SER A 19 31.60 -30.15 -28.37
N PRO A 20 31.02 -31.29 -28.80
CA PRO A 20 29.67 -31.68 -28.37
C PRO A 20 29.50 -31.75 -26.85
N GLU A 21 30.55 -32.18 -26.14
CA GLU A 21 30.57 -32.30 -24.67
C GLU A 21 30.59 -30.92 -23.99
N GLU A 22 31.38 -29.99 -24.52
CA GLU A 22 31.42 -28.61 -24.04
C GLU A 22 30.08 -27.90 -24.30
N ALA A 23 29.44 -28.20 -25.44
CA ALA A 23 28.14 -27.63 -25.79
C ALA A 23 27.03 -28.08 -24.83
N ALA A 24 27.04 -29.35 -24.44
CA ALA A 24 26.06 -29.91 -23.51
C ALA A 24 26.06 -29.16 -22.18
N GLY A 25 27.25 -28.93 -21.60
CA GLY A 25 27.38 -28.20 -20.34
C GLY A 25 26.94 -26.73 -20.43
N LEU A 26 27.21 -26.05 -21.55
CA LEU A 26 26.75 -24.68 -21.76
C LEU A 26 25.22 -24.58 -21.93
N LEU A 27 24.62 -25.54 -22.65
CA LEU A 27 23.17 -25.59 -22.84
C LEU A 27 22.43 -25.80 -21.52
N GLU A 28 22.94 -26.68 -20.67
CA GLU A 28 22.40 -26.94 -19.31
C GLU A 28 22.47 -25.67 -18.45
N ALA A 29 23.63 -24.99 -18.41
CA ALA A 29 23.78 -23.76 -17.65
C ALA A 29 22.84 -22.63 -18.10
N VAL A 30 22.56 -22.52 -19.41
CA VAL A 30 21.60 -21.53 -19.94
C VAL A 30 20.16 -21.90 -19.56
N GLU A 31 19.81 -23.18 -19.56
CA GLU A 31 18.50 -23.67 -19.11
C GLU A 31 18.28 -23.40 -17.62
N ASP A 32 19.24 -23.74 -16.78
CA ASP A 32 19.24 -23.51 -15.33
C ASP A 32 19.01 -22.02 -14.98
N VAL A 33 19.66 -21.12 -15.72
CA VAL A 33 19.48 -19.66 -15.54
C VAL A 33 18.11 -19.21 -16.04
N SER A 34 17.59 -19.81 -17.11
CA SER A 34 16.26 -19.53 -17.63
C SER A 34 15.16 -20.00 -16.66
N GLU A 35 15.30 -21.19 -16.08
CA GLU A 35 14.36 -21.75 -15.11
C GLU A 35 14.40 -20.99 -13.78
N ARG A 36 15.59 -20.67 -13.27
CA ARG A 36 15.73 -19.81 -12.08
C ARG A 36 15.12 -18.44 -12.31
N ARG A 37 15.31 -17.83 -13.49
CA ARG A 37 14.67 -16.56 -13.85
C ARG A 37 13.17 -16.68 -14.02
N SER A 38 12.67 -17.79 -14.58
CA SER A 38 11.24 -18.07 -14.71
C SER A 38 10.58 -18.24 -13.33
N GLY A 39 11.20 -18.99 -12.42
CA GLY A 39 10.75 -19.15 -11.03
C GLY A 39 10.89 -17.86 -10.20
N LEU A 40 11.88 -17.01 -10.51
CA LEU A 40 11.98 -15.66 -9.94
C LEU A 40 10.90 -14.73 -10.48
N THR A 41 10.51 -14.83 -11.76
CA THR A 41 9.40 -14.03 -12.32
C THR A 41 8.04 -14.55 -11.87
N GLU A 42 7.83 -15.85 -11.73
CA GLU A 42 6.62 -16.44 -11.17
C GLU A 42 6.53 -16.16 -9.67
N GLY A 43 7.64 -16.23 -8.95
CA GLY A 43 7.73 -15.83 -7.54
C GLY A 43 7.55 -14.33 -7.33
N LEU A 44 8.05 -13.46 -8.22
CA LEU A 44 7.80 -12.02 -8.19
C LEU A 44 6.40 -11.67 -8.65
N GLU A 45 5.80 -12.37 -9.60
CA GLU A 45 4.43 -12.13 -10.05
C GLU A 45 3.44 -12.65 -9.02
N ALA A 46 3.67 -13.81 -8.40
CA ALA A 46 2.91 -14.30 -7.25
C ALA A 46 3.13 -13.39 -6.03
N SER A 47 4.34 -12.87 -5.79
CA SER A 47 4.59 -11.90 -4.71
C SER A 47 4.05 -10.51 -5.02
N LYS A 48 3.99 -10.09 -6.29
CA LYS A 48 3.29 -8.87 -6.73
C LYS A 48 1.79 -9.07 -6.71
N GLU A 49 1.29 -10.27 -6.93
CA GLU A 49 -0.14 -10.58 -6.90
C GLU A 49 -0.61 -10.76 -5.47
N VAL A 50 0.20 -11.33 -4.57
CA VAL A 50 0.01 -11.31 -3.12
C VAL A 50 0.23 -9.91 -2.57
N ALA A 51 1.20 -9.13 -3.05
CA ALA A 51 1.35 -7.72 -2.67
C ALA A 51 0.25 -6.83 -3.26
N ARG A 52 -0.27 -7.15 -4.46
CA ARG A 52 -1.46 -6.52 -5.06
C ARG A 52 -2.71 -6.92 -4.29
N HIS A 53 -2.85 -8.17 -3.86
CA HIS A 53 -3.96 -8.63 -3.02
C HIS A 53 -3.84 -8.16 -1.56
N MET A 54 -2.64 -7.89 -1.05
CA MET A 54 -2.41 -7.19 0.22
C MET A 54 -2.63 -5.68 0.08
N ARG A 55 -2.41 -5.11 -1.12
CA ARG A 55 -2.81 -3.72 -1.47
C ARG A 55 -4.30 -3.62 -1.85
N HIS A 56 -4.94 -4.73 -2.22
CA HIS A 56 -6.35 -4.87 -2.56
C HIS A 56 -7.15 -5.65 -1.51
N GLY A 57 -6.56 -5.84 -0.32
CA GLY A 57 -7.29 -6.17 0.89
C GLY A 57 -7.97 -4.91 1.40
N ARG A 58 -9.15 -4.61 0.86
CA ARG A 58 -10.06 -3.53 1.29
C ARG A 58 -9.48 -2.11 1.26
N GLY A 59 -9.55 -1.46 0.09
CA GLY A 59 -10.04 -0.08 0.01
C GLY A 59 -9.30 1.03 0.76
N SER A 60 -7.99 0.96 0.99
CA SER A 60 -7.27 2.17 1.40
C SER A 60 -6.96 3.05 0.19
N ARG A 61 -8.00 3.67 -0.40
CA ARG A 61 -7.85 5.00 -1.02
C ARG A 61 -7.00 5.84 -0.06
N ASN A 62 -6.06 6.66 -0.54
CA ASN A 62 -5.23 7.58 0.26
C ASN A 62 -6.12 8.60 1.00
N ARG A 63 -6.86 8.13 1.99
CA ARG A 63 -7.88 8.87 2.70
C ARG A 63 -7.29 9.52 3.93
N ALA A 64 -7.66 10.75 4.17
CA ALA A 64 -7.27 11.54 5.33
C ALA A 64 -8.51 12.14 5.99
N LEU A 65 -8.50 12.15 7.32
CA LEU A 65 -9.40 12.94 8.13
C LEU A 65 -8.93 14.40 8.10
N ILE A 66 -9.78 15.28 7.59
CA ILE A 66 -9.56 16.73 7.55
C ILE A 66 -10.33 17.35 8.72
N ILE A 67 -9.65 18.15 9.54
CA ILE A 67 -10.26 18.88 10.65
C ILE A 67 -9.93 20.36 10.51
N HIS A 68 -10.95 21.18 10.32
CA HIS A 68 -10.83 22.64 10.31
C HIS A 68 -11.66 23.23 11.45
N ILE A 69 -11.02 24.05 12.29
CA ILE A 69 -11.69 24.81 13.36
C ILE A 69 -11.43 26.30 13.14
N LYS A 70 -12.51 27.04 12.98
CA LYS A 70 -12.53 28.50 12.95
C LYS A 70 -13.20 29.04 14.21
N GLU A 71 -12.60 30.06 14.81
CA GLU A 71 -13.15 30.77 15.97
C GLU A 71 -13.00 32.27 15.73
N GLY A 72 -14.09 33.04 15.81
CA GLY A 72 -14.09 34.49 15.52
C GLY A 72 -13.63 34.85 14.11
N GLY A 73 -13.90 34.00 13.11
CA GLY A 73 -13.49 34.20 11.73
C GLY A 73 -12.06 33.73 11.39
N ASP A 74 -11.20 33.51 12.39
CA ASP A 74 -9.82 33.08 12.21
C ASP A 74 -9.65 31.55 12.22
N ASN A 75 -8.70 31.05 11.42
CA ASN A 75 -8.33 29.63 11.41
C ASN A 75 -7.49 29.31 12.66
N LYS A 76 -8.10 28.62 13.64
CA LYS A 76 -7.41 28.20 14.87
C LYS A 76 -6.69 26.85 14.69
N VAL A 77 -7.32 25.92 13.97
CA VAL A 77 -6.77 24.57 13.74
C VAL A 77 -7.03 24.13 12.32
N ASN A 78 -5.99 23.60 11.67
CA ASN A 78 -6.06 22.98 10.35
C ASN A 78 -5.22 21.70 10.35
N LEU A 79 -5.86 20.54 10.33
CA LEU A 79 -5.20 19.23 10.41
C LEU A 79 -5.64 18.33 9.25
N ARG A 80 -4.67 17.63 8.65
CA ARG A 80 -4.89 16.55 7.70
C ARG A 80 -4.20 15.28 8.21
N ILE A 81 -4.98 14.30 8.64
CA ILE A 81 -4.49 13.09 9.29
C ILE A 81 -4.80 11.89 8.40
N PRO A 82 -3.80 11.20 7.82
CA PRO A 82 -4.05 9.98 7.06
C PRO A 82 -4.81 8.95 7.91
N LEU A 83 -5.85 8.31 7.38
CA LEU A 83 -6.63 7.32 8.12
C LEU A 83 -5.77 6.12 8.56
N SER A 84 -4.72 5.79 7.81
CA SER A 84 -3.71 4.81 8.20
C SER A 84 -3.02 5.16 9.53
N LEU A 85 -2.75 6.45 9.76
CA LEU A 85 -2.18 6.95 11.01
C LEU A 85 -3.24 7.05 12.11
N ALA A 86 -4.45 7.51 11.78
CA ALA A 86 -5.54 7.63 12.74
C ALA A 86 -5.89 6.26 13.38
N ARG A 87 -5.91 5.17 12.59
CA ARG A 87 -6.06 3.80 13.10
C ARG A 87 -4.97 3.39 14.08
N ALA A 88 -3.73 3.84 13.88
CA ALA A 88 -2.63 3.58 14.79
C ALA A 88 -2.70 4.47 16.05
N ALA A 89 -3.25 5.67 15.94
CA ALA A 89 -3.33 6.65 17.03
C ALA A 89 -4.11 6.13 18.25
N GLY A 90 -5.12 5.26 18.05
CA GLY A 90 -5.82 4.60 19.16
C GLY A 90 -4.90 3.88 20.16
N LYS A 91 -3.71 3.45 19.73
CA LYS A 91 -2.69 2.82 20.61
C LYS A 91 -1.84 3.82 21.39
N PHE A 92 -1.82 5.08 20.97
CA PHE A 92 -0.98 6.15 21.52
C PHE A 92 -1.78 7.27 22.18
N ILE A 93 -3.11 7.24 22.09
CA ILE A 93 -3.97 8.18 22.80
C ILE A 93 -3.84 7.95 24.31
N PRO A 94 -3.50 8.99 25.10
CA PRO A 94 -3.46 8.88 26.56
C PRO A 94 -4.79 8.40 27.12
N ARG A 95 -4.75 7.49 28.12
CA ARG A 95 -5.96 6.92 28.73
C ARG A 95 -6.94 7.98 29.23
N GLN A 96 -6.44 9.12 29.73
CA GLN A 96 -7.31 10.21 30.22
C GLN A 96 -8.19 10.79 29.09
N ALA A 97 -7.63 10.96 27.89
CA ALA A 97 -8.37 11.48 26.75
C ALA A 97 -9.41 10.47 26.24
N ALA A 98 -9.05 9.17 26.21
CA ALA A 98 -9.99 8.11 25.83
C ALA A 98 -11.17 8.02 26.81
N THR A 99 -10.91 8.05 28.13
CA THR A 99 -11.97 8.05 29.15
C THR A 99 -12.84 9.29 29.08
N TYR A 100 -12.25 10.47 28.81
CA TYR A 100 -13.03 11.69 28.61
C TYR A 100 -14.04 11.52 27.47
N LEU A 101 -13.63 10.98 26.31
CA LEU A 101 -14.52 10.73 25.17
C LEU A 101 -15.61 9.69 25.48
N GLN A 102 -15.28 8.62 26.20
CA GLN A 102 -16.25 7.60 26.62
C GLN A 102 -17.36 8.16 27.52
N ASN A 103 -17.07 9.14 28.38
CA ASN A 103 -18.07 9.78 29.23
C ASN A 103 -19.11 10.59 28.43
N TYR A 104 -18.80 10.95 27.19
CA TYR A 104 -19.75 11.55 26.25
C TYR A 104 -20.35 10.52 25.27
N GLU A 105 -20.20 9.23 25.58
CA GLU A 105 -20.65 8.12 24.73
C GLU A 105 -20.01 8.13 23.32
N ILE A 106 -18.81 8.71 23.20
CA ILE A 106 -18.06 8.76 21.94
C ILE A 106 -17.09 7.58 21.88
N ASP A 107 -17.40 6.59 21.04
CA ASP A 107 -16.46 5.53 20.67
C ASP A 107 -15.58 5.96 19.50
N LEU A 108 -14.35 6.35 19.83
CA LEU A 108 -13.38 6.81 18.84
C LEU A 108 -12.93 5.69 17.89
N GLN A 109 -12.88 4.43 18.35
CA GLN A 109 -12.46 3.30 17.51
C GLN A 109 -13.53 3.00 16.47
N GLN A 110 -14.79 2.92 16.89
CA GLN A 110 -15.91 2.76 15.98
C GLN A 110 -15.98 3.91 14.97
N PHE A 111 -15.82 5.17 15.43
CA PHE A 111 -15.77 6.33 14.55
C PHE A 111 -14.68 6.23 13.47
N LEU A 112 -13.48 5.78 13.86
CA LEU A 112 -12.36 5.65 12.92
C LEU A 112 -12.56 4.51 11.92
N GLU A 113 -13.21 3.42 12.34
CA GLU A 113 -13.59 2.31 11.45
C GLU A 113 -14.62 2.79 10.43
N ASP A 114 -15.71 3.39 10.90
CA ASP A 114 -16.80 3.93 10.08
C ASP A 114 -16.31 5.00 9.10
N ALA A 115 -15.49 5.96 9.57
CA ALA A 115 -14.87 6.98 8.73
C ALA A 115 -13.94 6.37 7.66
N SER A 116 -13.40 5.18 7.92
CA SER A 116 -12.58 4.45 6.98
C SER A 116 -13.36 3.52 6.06
N GLU A 117 -14.66 3.41 6.21
CA GLU A 117 -15.54 2.72 5.26
C GLU A 117 -16.40 3.70 4.48
N ALA A 118 -16.65 4.89 5.05
CA ALA A 118 -17.38 5.97 4.41
C ALA A 118 -16.82 6.34 3.03
N ASP A 119 -17.75 6.54 2.09
CA ASP A 119 -17.47 7.24 0.85
C ASP A 119 -17.22 8.71 1.19
N GLY A 120 -16.01 9.19 0.88
CA GLY A 120 -15.49 10.48 1.34
C GLY A 120 -16.45 11.67 1.19
N GLY A 121 -16.25 12.68 2.02
CA GLY A 121 -17.15 13.83 2.16
C GLY A 121 -17.14 14.40 3.58
N THR A 122 -18.04 15.35 3.83
CA THR A 122 -18.22 15.94 5.16
C THR A 122 -18.87 14.95 6.11
N ILE A 123 -18.22 14.67 7.25
CA ILE A 123 -18.76 13.85 8.33
C ILE A 123 -19.55 14.71 9.32
N LEU A 124 -18.96 15.85 9.72
CA LEU A 124 -19.55 16.75 10.70
C LEU A 124 -19.25 18.19 10.31
N GLU A 125 -20.28 19.03 10.32
CA GLU A 125 -20.12 20.48 10.23
C GLU A 125 -20.99 21.15 11.30
N VAL A 126 -20.34 21.88 12.21
CA VAL A 126 -21.00 22.67 13.25
C VAL A 126 -20.70 24.13 13.00
N LYS A 127 -21.75 24.97 13.00
CA LYS A 127 -21.64 26.43 12.92
C LYS A 127 -22.35 27.06 14.11
N ASP A 128 -21.65 27.97 14.78
CA ASP A 128 -22.21 28.78 15.85
C ASP A 128 -21.67 30.20 15.73
N GLY A 129 -22.50 31.11 15.19
CA GLY A 129 -22.08 32.46 14.83
C GLY A 129 -20.91 32.45 13.83
N GLU A 130 -19.77 33.00 14.24
CA GLU A 130 -18.52 33.04 13.47
C GLU A 130 -17.63 31.79 13.65
N ASN A 131 -18.02 30.89 14.56
CA ASN A 131 -17.29 29.67 14.84
C ASN A 131 -17.73 28.55 13.89
N ARG A 132 -16.77 27.79 13.37
CA ARG A 132 -17.04 26.65 12.47
C ARG A 132 -16.11 25.49 12.77
N VAL A 133 -16.68 24.31 12.99
CA VAL A 133 -15.95 23.05 13.04
C VAL A 133 -16.35 22.21 11.84
N LEU A 134 -15.38 21.79 11.04
CA LEU A 134 -15.57 20.90 9.88
C LEU A 134 -14.69 19.67 10.04
N ILE A 135 -15.30 18.49 9.95
CA ILE A 135 -14.64 17.19 9.92
C ILE A 135 -15.06 16.49 8.63
N ALA A 136 -14.09 16.07 7.82
CA ALA A 136 -14.33 15.43 6.53
C ALA A 136 -13.34 14.30 6.26
N VAL A 137 -13.69 13.37 5.36
CA VAL A 137 -12.79 12.33 4.83
C VAL A 137 -12.53 12.58 3.36
N GLU A 138 -11.26 12.67 2.98
CA GLU A 138 -10.80 12.89 1.61
C GLU A 138 -9.70 11.89 1.22
#